data_AF-A0A1Z9XML0-F1
#
_entry.id   AF-A0A1Z9XML0-F1
#
_cell.length_a   1.000
_cell.length_b   1.000
_cell.length_c   1.000
_cell.angle_alpha   90.00
_cell.angle_beta   90.00
_cell.angle_gamma   90.00
#
_symmetry.space_group_name_H-M   'P 1'
#
loop_
_entity.id
_entity.type
_entity.pdbx_description
1 polymer ?
#
loop_
_entity_poly.entity_id
_entity_poly.type
_entity_poly.pdbx_seq_one_letter_code
_entity_poly.pdbx_strand_id
1 'polypeptide(L)'
;MKSRRSQALVRGFFVAVPLLALILVIAPFSVNAESDISYSISGVENSKLKENIRIHLNNLDVEKSLLSDPYWQDEVSETVATAVQPFGYYNSETSITVNGESAVKVSVSLNAPLTVNKVTREIIGAGRIDEEFRKRFNAFKLKQGDVLNQPVYESFKSSMFNYALSHGYFDFYWQATRLDLVREEKQANILLIAQSGPQYHFGELKIVGDDKAKAIISRLRPFKPGDPYSSSVLNDFNRSLNQAGYFSRVIARPVVSDAEGLQVPIEVSLLHRPSDSFNVALGAATDTGPRISLGWERPWVNSRGHSINADIFVSQPEQSVSADYRIPMKNITRDYISFETGYQFIEYSNTSFKSETLSVSAHRYWQEDNSPWQQDGSITYLRETFDQGALDTNTTSLVLPGYSITYRNKDGELDFNNGLYFQVLGQVGREDAGSDIDFAKAVVEGMFITTFNDVHRLTIRGELGAIKASSFSDVPTSLRFYAGGDQSVRGFDFRDISPKAELFNPGTGDFDIESIGGKYLLTGSVEYAYRFADNWRVAAFVDAGTASNTTDAELTYSVGPGLHWLSPIGPVRIYIARGFAPDEAKWNFHLLIGPEI
;
A
#
# COMPACT_ATOMS: atom_id res chain seq x y z
N MET A 1 66.68 1.44 -8.18
CA MET A 1 68.06 1.65 -7.65
C MET A 1 67.93 1.96 -6.16
N LYS A 2 68.49 1.29 -5.15
CA LYS A 2 69.36 0.13 -4.88
C LYS A 2 68.97 -0.30 -3.44
N SER A 3 68.35 -1.45 -3.15
CA SER A 3 68.89 -2.81 -2.90
C SER A 3 69.88 -3.01 -1.73
N ARG A 4 69.50 -3.89 -0.78
CA ARG A 4 70.24 -4.97 -0.07
C ARG A 4 69.51 -5.30 1.25
N ARG A 5 69.17 -6.52 1.68
CA ARG A 5 69.69 -7.91 1.57
C ARG A 5 68.52 -8.89 1.90
N SER A 6 68.21 -9.92 1.09
CA SER A 6 68.53 -11.38 1.23
C SER A 6 68.17 -12.00 2.60
N GLN A 7 67.57 -13.19 2.78
CA GLN A 7 67.25 -14.36 1.94
C GLN A 7 66.34 -15.30 2.78
N ALA A 8 65.60 -16.19 2.11
CA ALA A 8 64.70 -17.21 2.67
C ALA A 8 65.40 -18.53 3.05
N LEU A 9 64.82 -19.32 3.98
CA LEU A 9 64.86 -20.80 4.13
C LEU A 9 64.18 -21.13 5.49
N VAL A 10 63.49 -22.24 5.81
CA VAL A 10 62.86 -23.39 5.15
C VAL A 10 62.09 -24.17 6.25
N ARG A 11 61.03 -24.88 5.83
CA ARG A 11 60.32 -26.06 6.38
C ARG A 11 60.66 -26.62 7.79
N GLY A 12 59.59 -26.82 8.57
CA GLY A 12 59.08 -28.15 8.99
C GLY A 12 59.55 -28.74 10.34
N PHE A 13 58.62 -29.19 11.18
CA PHE A 13 58.50 -30.60 11.60
C PHE A 13 57.24 -30.89 12.45
N PHE A 14 56.71 -32.09 12.22
CA PHE A 14 55.58 -32.82 12.83
C PHE A 14 55.89 -33.42 14.21
N VAL A 15 54.86 -33.57 15.08
CA VAL A 15 54.52 -34.73 15.98
C VAL A 15 53.06 -34.45 16.46
N ALA A 16 51.97 -35.17 16.14
CA ALA A 16 51.50 -36.55 16.36
C ALA A 16 50.93 -36.89 17.78
N VAL A 17 49.58 -36.95 17.88
CA VAL A 17 48.72 -37.93 18.65
C VAL A 17 48.57 -37.75 20.19
N PRO A 18 47.51 -38.21 20.94
CA PRO A 18 46.11 -38.63 20.66
C PRO A 18 44.98 -38.00 21.55
N LEU A 19 43.72 -38.18 21.11
CA LEU A 19 42.52 -38.64 21.85
C LEU A 19 42.53 -38.68 23.41
N LEU A 20 41.64 -37.94 24.08
CA LEU A 20 40.91 -38.41 25.29
C LEU A 20 39.67 -37.55 25.64
N ALA A 21 38.52 -38.24 25.62
CA ALA A 21 37.27 -38.08 26.36
C ALA A 21 36.96 -36.84 27.25
N LEU A 22 35.82 -36.23 26.90
CA LEU A 22 34.57 -36.15 27.69
C LEU A 22 34.49 -35.29 28.98
N ILE A 23 33.35 -34.58 29.06
CA ILE A 23 32.71 -33.91 30.21
C ILE A 23 33.16 -32.46 30.44
N LEU A 24 32.57 -31.55 29.67
CA LEU A 24 32.21 -30.23 30.21
C LEU A 24 30.69 -30.19 30.37
N VAL A 25 30.28 -30.21 31.63
CA VAL A 25 28.92 -30.03 32.12
C VAL A 25 28.44 -28.65 31.68
N ILE A 26 27.62 -28.59 30.63
CA ILE A 26 26.71 -27.48 30.41
C ILE A 26 25.60 -27.69 31.42
N ALA A 27 25.66 -26.98 32.55
CA ALA A 27 24.53 -26.86 33.45
C ALA A 27 23.41 -26.12 32.69
N PRO A 28 22.26 -26.75 32.42
CA PRO A 28 21.09 -25.98 32.06
C PRO A 28 20.72 -25.17 33.30
N PHE A 29 20.73 -23.83 33.18
CA PHE A 29 19.83 -23.04 34.00
C PHE A 29 18.42 -23.46 33.60
N SER A 30 17.88 -24.45 34.30
CA SER A 30 16.45 -24.69 34.33
C SER A 30 15.83 -23.45 34.96
N VAL A 31 15.39 -22.52 34.12
CA VAL A 31 14.21 -21.75 34.49
C VAL A 31 13.15 -22.82 34.71
N ASN A 32 12.76 -23.05 35.96
CA ASN A 32 11.57 -23.83 36.23
C ASN A 32 10.45 -23.06 35.54
N ALA A 33 10.06 -23.53 34.35
CA ALA A 33 8.76 -23.20 33.80
C ALA A 33 7.78 -23.78 34.79
N GLU A 34 7.23 -22.92 35.63
CA GLU A 34 6.08 -23.23 36.45
C GLU A 34 5.04 -23.83 35.52
N SER A 35 4.60 -25.04 35.81
CA SER A 35 3.67 -25.75 34.95
C SER A 35 2.35 -24.98 34.96
N ASP A 36 2.03 -24.30 33.86
CA ASP A 36 0.73 -23.66 33.66
C ASP A 36 -0.38 -24.60 34.11
N ILE A 37 -1.14 -24.18 35.12
CA ILE A 37 -2.21 -24.99 35.68
C ILE A 37 -3.29 -25.16 34.61
N SER A 38 -3.47 -26.39 34.14
CA SER A 38 -4.56 -26.70 33.20
C SER A 38 -5.88 -26.92 33.96
N TYR A 39 -6.80 -25.96 33.83
CA TYR A 39 -8.14 -26.03 34.40
C TYR A 39 -9.12 -26.76 33.46
N SER A 40 -9.66 -27.89 33.94
CA SER A 40 -10.75 -28.62 33.28
C SER A 40 -12.10 -28.19 33.85
N ILE A 41 -12.81 -27.33 33.12
CA ILE A 41 -14.11 -26.76 33.54
C ILE A 41 -15.26 -27.67 33.09
N SER A 42 -16.13 -28.04 34.03
CA SER A 42 -17.34 -28.85 33.82
C SER A 42 -18.58 -28.20 34.44
N GLY A 43 -19.77 -28.52 33.94
CA GLY A 43 -21.05 -27.93 34.39
C GLY A 43 -21.46 -26.64 33.66
N VAL A 44 -20.68 -26.21 32.65
CA VAL A 44 -20.97 -25.05 31.81
C VAL A 44 -20.93 -25.45 30.34
N GLU A 45 -22.10 -25.49 29.69
CA GLU A 45 -22.25 -25.83 28.27
C GLU A 45 -21.93 -24.64 27.34
N ASN A 46 -22.15 -23.41 27.81
CA ASN A 46 -21.92 -22.22 26.99
C ASN A 46 -20.43 -21.96 26.80
N SER A 47 -19.94 -22.08 25.56
CA SER A 47 -18.52 -21.93 25.22
C SER A 47 -17.93 -20.57 25.58
N LYS A 48 -18.69 -19.46 25.44
CA LYS A 48 -18.23 -18.12 25.81
C LYS A 48 -18.06 -17.96 27.32
N LEU A 49 -18.99 -18.53 28.09
CA LEU A 49 -18.92 -18.50 29.55
C LEU A 49 -17.77 -19.36 30.07
N LYS A 50 -17.59 -20.54 29.48
CA LYS A 50 -16.47 -21.46 29.77
C LYS A 50 -15.12 -20.81 29.48
N GLU A 51 -15.01 -20.09 28.36
CA GLU A 51 -13.80 -19.33 28.03
C GLU A 51 -13.57 -18.18 29.00
N ASN A 52 -14.63 -17.44 29.38
CA ASN A 52 -14.49 -16.35 30.35
C ASN A 52 -13.98 -16.85 31.71
N ILE A 53 -14.50 -17.97 32.19
CA ILE A 53 -14.01 -18.64 33.41
C ILE A 53 -12.54 -19.00 33.27
N ARG A 54 -12.14 -19.62 32.14
CA ARG A 54 -10.74 -20.00 31.88
C ARG A 54 -9.80 -18.80 31.92
N ILE A 55 -10.16 -17.69 31.26
CA ILE A 55 -9.36 -16.46 31.25
C ILE A 55 -9.16 -15.92 32.67
N HIS A 56 -10.20 -15.92 33.50
CA HIS A 56 -10.10 -15.43 34.88
C HIS A 56 -9.21 -16.34 35.73
N LEU A 57 -9.36 -17.65 35.60
CA LEU A 57 -8.54 -18.62 36.33
C LEU A 57 -7.06 -18.58 35.93
N ASN A 58 -6.75 -18.38 34.65
CA ASN A 58 -5.37 -18.26 34.18
C ASN A 58 -4.67 -16.98 34.67
N ASN A 59 -5.43 -15.97 35.14
CA ASN A 59 -4.87 -14.75 35.72
C ASN A 59 -4.60 -14.87 37.22
N LEU A 60 -4.96 -15.99 37.86
CA LEU A 60 -4.60 -16.26 39.25
C LEU A 60 -3.14 -16.70 39.33
N ASP A 61 -2.33 -15.91 40.01
CA ASP A 61 -0.93 -16.22 40.29
C ASP A 61 -0.86 -17.14 41.53
N VAL A 62 -1.01 -18.44 41.30
CA VAL A 62 -1.07 -19.45 42.37
C VAL A 62 -0.28 -20.70 42.01
N GLU A 63 0.55 -21.16 42.94
CA GLU A 63 1.20 -22.46 42.82
C GLU A 63 0.17 -23.59 42.98
N LYS A 64 0.25 -24.61 42.12
CA LYS A 64 -0.67 -25.76 42.15
C LYS A 64 -0.72 -26.47 43.51
N SER A 65 0.41 -26.52 44.22
CA SER A 65 0.53 -27.11 45.57
C SER A 65 -0.46 -26.50 46.57
N LEU A 66 -0.73 -25.20 46.40
CA LEU A 66 -1.58 -24.40 47.28
C LEU A 66 -3.06 -24.53 46.96
N LEU A 67 -3.46 -25.10 45.82
CA LEU A 67 -4.87 -25.30 45.45
C LEU A 67 -5.62 -26.33 46.33
N SER A 68 -4.88 -27.03 47.19
CA SER A 68 -5.46 -27.87 48.24
C SER A 68 -5.79 -27.10 49.53
N ASP A 69 -5.27 -25.87 49.68
CA ASP A 69 -5.54 -24.99 50.81
C ASP A 69 -6.96 -24.39 50.70
N PRO A 70 -7.75 -24.38 51.78
CA PRO A 70 -9.07 -23.75 51.80
C PRO A 70 -9.08 -22.31 51.27
N TYR A 71 -8.07 -21.51 51.60
CA TYR A 71 -7.98 -20.11 51.13
C TYR A 71 -7.97 -20.03 49.60
N TRP A 72 -7.16 -20.86 48.94
CA TRP A 72 -7.05 -20.85 47.49
C TRP A 72 -8.24 -21.52 46.80
N GLN A 73 -8.93 -22.45 47.48
CA GLN A 73 -10.19 -22.99 46.99
C GLN A 73 -11.30 -21.92 47.01
N ASP A 74 -11.31 -21.08 48.05
CA ASP A 74 -12.21 -19.93 48.13
C ASP A 74 -11.85 -18.90 47.05
N GLU A 75 -10.58 -18.56 46.85
CA GLU A 75 -10.11 -17.63 45.82
C GLU A 75 -10.49 -18.07 44.39
N VAL A 76 -10.29 -19.36 44.08
CA VAL A 76 -10.72 -19.93 42.79
C VAL A 76 -12.24 -19.89 42.66
N SER A 77 -12.98 -20.16 43.73
CA SER A 77 -14.44 -20.10 43.72
C SER A 77 -14.96 -18.68 43.52
N GLU A 78 -14.35 -17.67 44.17
CA GLU A 78 -14.64 -16.26 43.97
C GLU A 78 -14.28 -15.78 42.57
N THR A 79 -13.18 -16.29 42.01
CA THR A 79 -12.75 -15.99 40.64
C THR A 79 -13.74 -16.53 39.61
N VAL A 80 -14.21 -17.78 39.78
CA VAL A 80 -15.26 -18.36 38.93
C VAL A 80 -16.56 -17.56 39.09
N ALA A 81 -16.96 -17.21 40.31
CA ALA A 81 -18.15 -16.41 40.56
C ALA A 81 -18.06 -15.05 39.83
N THR A 82 -16.93 -14.36 39.95
CA THR A 82 -16.66 -13.10 39.24
C THR A 82 -16.73 -13.26 37.73
N ALA A 83 -16.26 -14.40 37.20
CA ALA A 83 -16.31 -14.68 35.77
C ALA A 83 -17.75 -14.94 35.25
N VAL A 84 -18.67 -15.43 36.07
CA VAL A 84 -20.03 -15.78 35.60
C VAL A 84 -21.08 -14.74 35.97
N GLN A 85 -20.82 -13.89 36.98
CA GLN A 85 -21.68 -12.80 37.41
C GLN A 85 -22.09 -11.83 36.29
N PRO A 86 -21.20 -11.38 35.38
CA PRO A 86 -21.57 -10.51 34.26
C PRO A 86 -22.60 -11.13 33.31
N PHE A 87 -22.76 -12.46 33.33
CA PHE A 87 -23.72 -13.21 32.52
C PHE A 87 -24.99 -13.60 33.30
N GLY A 88 -25.19 -12.99 34.47
CA GLY A 88 -26.41 -13.13 35.27
C GLY A 88 -26.34 -14.21 36.34
N TYR A 89 -25.27 -15.00 36.42
CA TYR A 89 -25.16 -16.13 37.36
C TYR A 89 -24.57 -15.68 38.71
N TYR A 90 -25.34 -14.93 39.49
CA TYR A 90 -24.90 -14.39 40.79
C TYR A 90 -24.92 -15.39 41.95
N ASN A 91 -25.57 -16.52 41.76
CA ASN A 91 -25.74 -17.55 42.78
C ASN A 91 -24.99 -18.83 42.40
N SER A 92 -23.92 -18.74 41.61
CA SER A 92 -23.14 -19.90 41.16
C SER A 92 -22.35 -20.53 42.30
N GLU A 93 -22.21 -21.85 42.27
CA GLU A 93 -21.39 -22.63 43.19
C GLU A 93 -20.26 -23.32 42.43
N THR A 94 -19.08 -23.39 43.05
CA THR A 94 -17.89 -23.99 42.46
C THR A 94 -17.35 -25.05 43.42
N SER A 95 -16.98 -26.21 42.87
CA SER A 95 -16.21 -27.22 43.61
C SER A 95 -14.96 -27.59 42.82
N ILE A 96 -13.86 -27.75 43.54
CA ILE A 96 -12.53 -27.93 42.98
C ILE A 96 -12.04 -29.33 43.37
N THR A 97 -11.50 -30.07 42.40
CA THR A 97 -10.87 -31.37 42.65
C THR A 97 -9.51 -31.41 41.97
N VAL A 98 -8.45 -31.57 42.76
CA VAL A 98 -7.07 -31.64 42.26
C VAL A 98 -6.73 -33.11 42.01
N ASN A 99 -6.60 -33.51 40.73
CA ASN A 99 -6.29 -34.89 40.35
C ASN A 99 -4.86 -34.99 39.80
N GLY A 100 -3.94 -35.56 40.59
CA GLY A 100 -2.60 -35.95 40.14
C GLY A 100 -1.74 -34.80 39.57
N GLU A 101 -0.73 -35.15 38.76
CA GLU A 101 0.36 -34.25 38.38
C GLU A 101 0.01 -33.15 37.34
N SER A 102 -1.15 -33.14 36.66
CA SER A 102 -1.37 -32.17 35.55
C SER A 102 -2.73 -31.48 35.37
N ALA A 103 -3.84 -31.86 36.04
CA ALA A 103 -5.15 -31.23 35.76
C ALA A 103 -5.97 -30.90 37.02
N VAL A 104 -6.42 -29.65 37.13
CA VAL A 104 -7.36 -29.19 38.18
C VAL A 104 -8.76 -29.21 37.59
N LYS A 105 -9.66 -30.03 38.18
CA LYS A 105 -11.06 -30.08 37.74
C LYS A 105 -11.87 -29.05 38.51
N VAL A 106 -12.47 -28.11 37.78
CA VAL A 106 -13.37 -27.10 38.32
C VAL A 106 -14.79 -27.45 37.88
N SER A 107 -15.64 -27.84 38.84
CA SER A 107 -17.04 -28.19 38.59
C SER A 107 -17.92 -27.03 39.02
N VAL A 108 -18.58 -26.38 38.07
CA VAL A 108 -19.35 -25.15 38.29
C VAL A 108 -20.84 -25.48 38.15
N SER A 109 -21.62 -25.18 39.19
CA SER A 109 -23.08 -25.12 39.12
C SER A 109 -23.48 -23.65 38.96
N LEU A 110 -23.94 -23.27 37.78
CA LEU A 110 -24.34 -21.89 37.51
C LEU A 110 -25.58 -21.44 38.29
N ASN A 111 -26.40 -22.40 38.75
CA ASN A 111 -27.71 -22.16 39.34
C ASN A 111 -28.61 -21.28 38.44
N ALA A 112 -29.76 -20.84 38.96
CA ALA A 112 -30.69 -20.02 38.19
C ALA A 112 -30.13 -18.59 37.99
N PRO A 113 -30.06 -18.08 36.75
CA PRO A 113 -29.57 -16.73 36.49
C PRO A 113 -30.56 -15.67 36.95
N LEU A 114 -30.06 -14.46 37.15
CA LEU A 114 -30.90 -13.27 37.25
C LEU A 114 -31.54 -12.99 35.89
N THR A 115 -32.84 -12.76 35.91
CA THR A 115 -33.61 -12.36 34.73
C THR A 115 -34.02 -10.89 34.83
N VAL A 116 -34.08 -10.22 33.68
CA VAL A 116 -34.46 -8.81 33.61
C VAL A 116 -35.95 -8.70 33.93
N ASN A 117 -36.28 -8.05 35.04
CA ASN A 117 -37.66 -7.84 35.47
C ASN A 117 -38.25 -6.56 34.88
N LYS A 118 -37.49 -5.46 34.91
CA LYS A 118 -37.94 -4.16 34.39
C LYS A 118 -36.82 -3.44 33.66
N VAL A 119 -37.15 -2.85 32.52
CA VAL A 119 -36.26 -1.96 31.75
C VAL A 119 -36.94 -0.61 31.60
N THR A 120 -36.44 0.40 32.30
CA THR A 120 -36.89 1.78 32.21
C THR A 120 -35.85 2.58 31.43
N ARG A 121 -36.25 3.18 30.32
CA ARG A 121 -35.35 3.98 29.48
C ARG A 121 -36.01 5.26 29.05
N GLU A 122 -35.29 6.35 29.12
CA GLU A 122 -35.74 7.66 28.67
C GLU A 122 -34.59 8.43 28.03
N ILE A 123 -34.90 9.15 26.96
CA ILE A 123 -34.00 10.11 26.35
C ILE A 123 -34.64 11.49 26.38
N ILE A 124 -33.88 12.47 26.86
CA ILE A 124 -34.28 13.86 27.00
C ILE A 124 -33.38 14.71 26.08
N GLY A 125 -33.93 15.81 25.53
CA GLY A 125 -33.24 16.69 24.58
C GLY A 125 -33.50 16.35 23.10
N ALA A 126 -32.68 16.90 22.21
CA ALA A 126 -32.91 16.85 20.76
C ALA A 126 -32.85 15.41 20.19
N GLY A 127 -32.03 14.53 20.78
CA GLY A 127 -31.93 13.12 20.38
C GLY A 127 -33.22 12.32 20.54
N ARG A 128 -34.23 12.82 21.27
CA ARG A 128 -35.57 12.21 21.33
C ARG A 128 -36.35 12.37 20.02
N ILE A 129 -36.12 13.49 19.33
CA ILE A 129 -36.83 13.86 18.10
C ILE A 129 -36.07 13.34 16.88
N ASP A 130 -34.74 13.33 16.94
CA ASP A 130 -33.86 12.72 15.94
C ASP A 130 -34.21 11.23 15.74
N GLU A 131 -34.53 10.87 14.50
CA GLU A 131 -34.99 9.52 14.17
C GLU A 131 -33.88 8.46 14.32
N GLU A 132 -32.66 8.76 13.87
CA GLU A 132 -31.55 7.82 13.89
C GLU A 132 -31.04 7.59 15.32
N PHE A 133 -30.90 8.67 16.10
CA PHE A 133 -30.54 8.60 17.51
C PHE A 133 -31.57 7.79 18.28
N ARG A 134 -32.86 8.10 18.10
CA ARG A 134 -33.95 7.38 18.76
C ARG A 134 -33.98 5.92 18.36
N LYS A 135 -33.82 5.60 17.07
CA LYS A 135 -33.76 4.22 16.57
C LYS A 135 -32.64 3.44 17.26
N ARG A 136 -31.45 4.02 17.38
CA ARG A 136 -30.30 3.40 18.02
C ARG A 136 -30.48 3.25 19.53
N PHE A 137 -31.02 4.26 20.20
CA PHE A 137 -31.35 4.20 21.63
C PHE A 137 -32.41 3.12 21.92
N ASN A 138 -33.41 2.98 21.04
CA ASN A 138 -34.46 1.97 21.16
C ASN A 138 -33.95 0.54 20.92
N ALA A 139 -32.86 0.38 20.14
CA ALA A 139 -32.25 -0.90 19.81
C ALA A 139 -31.48 -1.59 20.97
N PHE A 140 -31.58 -1.09 22.20
CA PHE A 140 -31.11 -1.81 23.38
C PHE A 140 -31.66 -3.24 23.43
N LYS A 141 -30.76 -4.22 23.55
CA LYS A 141 -31.10 -5.63 23.33
C LYS A 141 -31.81 -6.28 24.51
N LEU A 142 -31.50 -5.90 25.75
CA LEU A 142 -32.08 -6.52 26.94
C LEU A 142 -33.54 -6.08 27.12
N LYS A 143 -34.43 -7.06 27.19
CA LYS A 143 -35.87 -6.93 27.42
C LYS A 143 -36.27 -7.67 28.68
N GLN A 144 -37.48 -7.40 29.15
CA GLN A 144 -38.07 -8.16 30.25
C GLN A 144 -38.11 -9.65 29.92
N GLY A 145 -37.69 -10.49 30.87
CA GLY A 145 -37.60 -11.95 30.74
C GLY A 145 -36.24 -12.47 30.27
N ASP A 146 -35.38 -11.62 29.70
CA ASP A 146 -34.04 -12.05 29.26
C ASP A 146 -33.14 -12.37 30.46
N VAL A 147 -32.20 -13.30 30.28
CA VAL A 147 -31.10 -13.48 31.24
C VAL A 147 -30.23 -12.22 31.24
N LEU A 148 -29.90 -11.72 32.43
CA LEU A 148 -29.06 -10.53 32.58
C LEU A 148 -27.71 -10.75 31.89
N ASN A 149 -27.31 -9.79 31.06
CA ASN A 149 -25.99 -9.77 30.43
C ASN A 149 -25.39 -8.36 30.54
N GLN A 150 -24.50 -8.17 31.50
CA GLN A 150 -23.85 -6.88 31.76
C GLN A 150 -22.98 -6.39 30.60
N PRO A 151 -22.22 -7.25 29.89
CA PRO A 151 -21.51 -6.83 28.68
C PRO A 151 -22.44 -6.16 27.64
N VAL A 152 -23.68 -6.65 27.47
CA VAL A 152 -24.67 -6.01 26.59
C VAL A 152 -25.09 -4.64 27.11
N TYR A 153 -25.27 -4.49 28.43
CA TYR A 153 -25.60 -3.22 29.09
C TYR A 153 -24.49 -2.17 28.92
N GLU A 154 -23.25 -2.52 29.26
CA GLU A 154 -22.12 -1.59 29.15
C GLU A 154 -21.77 -1.27 27.70
N SER A 155 -21.81 -2.27 26.81
CA SER A 155 -21.60 -2.04 25.37
C SER A 155 -22.63 -1.08 24.80
N PHE A 156 -23.90 -1.19 25.20
CA PHE A 156 -24.93 -0.23 24.78
C PHE A 156 -24.62 1.19 25.25
N LYS A 157 -24.26 1.37 26.53
CA LYS A 157 -23.91 2.69 27.09
C LYS A 157 -22.75 3.35 26.34
N SER A 158 -21.64 2.62 26.19
CA SER A 158 -20.46 3.09 25.47
C SER A 158 -20.77 3.35 24.00
N SER A 159 -21.55 2.48 23.36
CA SER A 159 -21.95 2.67 21.97
C SER A 159 -22.76 3.94 21.78
N MET A 160 -23.69 4.27 22.69
CA MET A 160 -24.52 5.47 22.61
C MET A 160 -23.72 6.74 22.89
N PHE A 161 -22.82 6.71 23.87
CA PHE A 161 -21.89 7.81 24.11
C PHE A 161 -21.05 8.11 22.87
N ASN A 162 -20.44 7.08 22.26
CA ASN A 162 -19.63 7.26 21.05
C ASN A 162 -20.44 7.78 19.85
N TYR A 163 -21.68 7.30 19.68
CA TYR A 163 -22.56 7.78 18.61
C TYR A 163 -22.97 9.24 18.80
N ALA A 164 -23.30 9.62 20.04
CA ALA A 164 -23.65 10.99 20.38
C ALA A 164 -22.50 11.94 20.02
N LEU A 165 -21.28 11.65 20.49
CA LEU A 165 -20.09 12.44 20.16
C LEU A 165 -19.81 12.45 18.64
N SER A 166 -20.00 11.32 17.95
CA SER A 166 -19.70 11.24 16.52
C SER A 166 -20.68 12.03 15.64
N HIS A 167 -21.89 12.32 16.13
CA HIS A 167 -22.96 13.05 15.41
C HIS A 167 -23.22 14.45 15.98
N GLY A 168 -22.31 14.97 16.82
CA GLY A 168 -22.36 16.37 17.27
C GLY A 168 -23.17 16.60 18.53
N TYR A 169 -23.55 15.57 19.28
CA TYR A 169 -24.18 15.71 20.60
C TYR A 169 -23.10 15.77 21.69
N PHE A 170 -22.31 16.83 21.70
CA PHE A 170 -21.15 16.98 22.60
C PHE A 170 -21.53 17.09 24.08
N ASP A 171 -22.75 17.55 24.36
CA ASP A 171 -23.31 17.67 25.71
C ASP A 171 -24.01 16.38 26.18
N PHE A 172 -23.82 15.26 25.47
CA PHE A 172 -24.43 14.00 25.85
C PHE A 172 -23.85 13.46 27.16
N TYR A 173 -24.74 13.11 28.09
CA TYR A 173 -24.38 12.36 29.28
C TYR A 173 -25.52 11.46 29.77
N TRP A 174 -25.15 10.44 30.55
CA TRP A 174 -26.11 9.61 31.26
C TRP A 174 -26.56 10.33 32.54
N GLN A 175 -27.79 10.87 32.54
CA GLN A 175 -28.36 11.54 33.71
C GLN A 175 -28.60 10.55 34.86
N ALA A 176 -29.03 9.33 34.55
CA ALA A 176 -29.14 8.26 35.53
C ALA A 176 -28.92 6.89 34.88
N THR A 177 -28.00 6.11 35.44
CA THR A 177 -27.79 4.70 35.10
C THR A 177 -27.88 3.88 36.36
N ARG A 178 -28.78 2.88 36.39
CA ARG A 178 -28.89 1.95 37.52
C ARG A 178 -29.08 0.53 37.02
N LEU A 179 -28.41 -0.41 37.68
CA LEU A 179 -28.58 -1.84 37.50
C LEU A 179 -28.80 -2.46 38.89
N ASP A 180 -30.07 -2.58 39.30
CA ASP A 180 -30.44 -3.12 40.60
C ASP A 180 -30.52 -4.64 40.52
N LEU A 181 -29.67 -5.33 41.28
CA LEU A 181 -29.57 -6.79 41.31
C LEU A 181 -30.24 -7.34 42.58
N VAL A 182 -31.37 -8.02 42.40
CA VAL A 182 -32.13 -8.63 43.51
C VAL A 182 -31.88 -10.14 43.47
N ARG A 183 -30.85 -10.59 44.21
CA ARG A 183 -30.35 -11.97 44.14
C ARG A 183 -31.36 -13.02 44.63
N GLU A 184 -32.09 -12.71 45.70
CA GLU A 184 -33.10 -13.59 46.30
C GLU A 184 -34.27 -13.84 45.34
N GLU A 185 -34.76 -12.78 44.71
CA GLU A 185 -35.84 -12.85 43.71
C GLU A 185 -35.36 -13.29 42.33
N LYS A 186 -34.03 -13.38 42.12
CA LYS A 186 -33.38 -13.70 40.84
C LYS A 186 -33.77 -12.71 39.74
N GLN A 187 -33.84 -11.44 40.10
CA GLN A 187 -34.29 -10.37 39.23
C GLN A 187 -33.25 -9.27 39.07
N ALA A 188 -33.27 -8.61 37.92
CA ALA A 188 -32.50 -7.41 37.64
C ALA A 188 -33.41 -6.29 37.11
N ASN A 189 -33.26 -5.07 37.63
CA ASN A 189 -33.97 -3.88 37.14
C ASN A 189 -32.98 -2.90 36.52
N ILE A 190 -33.28 -2.45 35.30
CA ILE A 190 -32.41 -1.57 34.52
C ILE A 190 -33.07 -0.19 34.40
N LEU A 191 -32.32 0.86 34.75
CA LEU A 191 -32.67 2.26 34.51
C LEU A 191 -31.60 2.93 33.64
N LEU A 192 -32.02 3.56 32.55
CA LEU A 192 -31.17 4.33 31.66
C LEU A 192 -31.87 5.65 31.27
N ILE A 193 -31.46 6.76 31.87
CA ILE A 193 -31.92 8.10 31.51
C ILE A 193 -30.75 8.83 30.87
N ALA A 194 -30.89 9.20 29.59
CA ALA A 194 -29.89 9.93 28.83
C ALA A 194 -30.33 11.36 28.58
N GLN A 195 -29.39 12.31 28.72
CA GLN A 195 -29.54 13.67 28.26
C GLN A 195 -28.71 13.82 26.98
N SER A 196 -29.38 14.08 25.86
CA SER A 196 -28.70 14.20 24.56
C SER A 196 -28.05 15.56 24.32
N GLY A 197 -28.61 16.62 24.92
CA GLY A 197 -28.25 17.99 24.54
C GLY A 197 -28.74 18.36 23.13
N PRO A 198 -28.35 19.54 22.62
CA PRO A 198 -28.58 19.92 21.23
C PRO A 198 -27.59 19.22 20.29
N GLN A 199 -27.94 19.15 19.00
CA GLN A 199 -27.00 18.74 17.97
C GLN A 199 -26.19 19.95 17.51
N TYR A 200 -24.87 19.85 17.60
CA TYR A 200 -23.95 20.86 17.08
C TYR A 200 -23.72 20.67 15.58
N HIS A 201 -23.37 21.78 14.94
CA HIS A 201 -23.14 21.91 13.51
C HIS A 201 -21.69 22.33 13.28
N PHE A 202 -21.15 22.04 12.10
CA PHE A 202 -19.86 22.58 11.68
C PHE A 202 -19.91 24.11 11.66
N GLY A 203 -18.90 24.75 12.25
CA GLY A 203 -18.67 26.18 12.17
C GLY A 203 -17.58 26.53 11.15
N GLU A 204 -17.01 27.72 11.30
CA GLU A 204 -15.93 28.19 10.43
C GLU A 204 -14.61 27.45 10.66
N LEU A 205 -13.77 27.42 9.63
CA LEU A 205 -12.39 26.95 9.73
C LEU A 205 -11.53 28.02 10.42
N LYS A 206 -10.90 27.67 11.54
CA LYS A 206 -9.88 28.48 12.20
C LYS A 206 -8.50 27.93 11.84
N ILE A 207 -7.78 28.65 11.00
CA ILE A 207 -6.39 28.32 10.67
C ILE A 207 -5.50 29.25 11.49
N VAL A 208 -4.55 28.70 12.23
CA VAL A 208 -3.67 29.47 13.10
C VAL A 208 -2.61 30.17 12.25
N GLY A 209 -2.64 31.51 12.21
CA GLY A 209 -1.69 32.34 11.45
C GLY A 209 -2.18 32.76 10.05
N ASP A 210 -1.45 33.67 9.40
CA ASP A 210 -1.67 34.03 7.99
C ASP A 210 -1.00 33.00 7.08
N ASP A 211 -1.76 31.96 6.75
CA ASP A 211 -1.25 30.80 6.04
C ASP A 211 -1.63 30.80 4.56
N LYS A 212 -0.62 30.70 3.69
CA LYS A 212 -0.79 30.62 2.23
C LYS A 212 -1.62 29.41 1.79
N ALA A 213 -1.71 28.36 2.60
CA ALA A 213 -2.51 27.18 2.33
C ALA A 213 -3.99 27.33 2.71
N LYS A 214 -4.44 28.49 3.24
CA LYS A 214 -5.84 28.75 3.55
C LYS A 214 -6.78 28.43 2.37
N ALA A 215 -6.39 28.81 1.15
CA ALA A 215 -7.18 28.53 -0.05
C ALA A 215 -7.24 27.02 -0.35
N ILE A 216 -6.12 26.31 -0.19
CA ILE A 216 -6.03 24.85 -0.38
C ILE A 216 -6.89 24.11 0.65
N ILE A 217 -6.74 24.44 1.93
CA ILE A 217 -7.50 23.85 3.04
C ILE A 217 -8.99 24.08 2.86
N SER A 218 -9.37 25.30 2.48
CA SER A 218 -10.78 25.63 2.22
C SER A 218 -11.35 24.84 1.04
N ARG A 219 -10.56 24.63 -0.02
CA ARG A 219 -10.97 23.84 -1.20
C ARG A 219 -11.18 22.36 -0.87
N LEU A 220 -10.39 21.81 0.06
CA LEU A 220 -10.46 20.41 0.47
C LEU A 220 -11.58 20.11 1.49
N ARG A 221 -12.27 21.13 2.00
CA ARG A 221 -13.31 20.98 3.03
C ARG A 221 -14.55 20.28 2.46
N PRO A 222 -14.98 19.12 3.00
CA PRO A 222 -16.15 18.38 2.51
C PRO A 222 -17.49 18.88 3.10
N PHE A 223 -17.46 19.87 3.99
CA PHE A 223 -18.62 20.43 4.70
C PHE A 223 -18.71 21.94 4.54
N LYS A 224 -19.86 22.52 4.91
CA LYS A 224 -20.10 23.95 5.02
C LYS A 224 -20.49 24.32 6.45
N PRO A 225 -20.23 25.57 6.88
CA PRO A 225 -20.77 26.07 8.14
C PRO A 225 -22.30 25.91 8.16
N GLY A 226 -22.81 25.35 9.25
CA GLY A 226 -24.23 25.04 9.44
C GLY A 226 -24.62 23.59 9.13
N ASP A 227 -23.77 22.79 8.47
CA ASP A 227 -24.04 21.35 8.28
C ASP A 227 -23.98 20.62 9.64
N PRO A 228 -24.80 19.57 9.89
CA PRO A 228 -24.70 18.78 11.12
C PRO A 228 -23.28 18.23 11.32
N TYR A 229 -22.75 18.34 12.53
CA TYR A 229 -21.41 17.84 12.81
C TYR A 229 -21.35 16.32 12.64
N SER A 230 -20.31 15.84 11.95
CA SER A 230 -20.01 14.41 11.84
C SER A 230 -18.51 14.16 11.95
N SER A 231 -18.14 13.24 12.84
CA SER A 231 -16.75 12.81 12.96
C SER A 231 -16.27 12.05 11.72
N SER A 232 -17.16 11.37 10.97
CA SER A 232 -16.76 10.71 9.72
C SER A 232 -16.36 11.74 8.67
N VAL A 233 -17.15 12.80 8.51
CA VAL A 233 -16.87 13.90 7.59
C VAL A 233 -15.59 14.64 7.98
N LEU A 234 -15.34 14.85 9.27
CA LEU A 234 -14.08 15.44 9.74
C LEU A 234 -12.88 14.51 9.50
N ASN A 235 -13.05 13.20 9.62
CA ASN A 235 -12.00 12.22 9.30
C ASN A 235 -11.68 12.22 7.80
N ASP A 236 -12.68 12.34 6.93
CA ASP A 236 -12.47 12.46 5.49
C ASP A 236 -11.77 13.77 5.12
N PHE A 237 -12.06 14.85 5.83
CA PHE A 237 -11.31 16.10 5.69
C PHE A 237 -9.85 15.93 6.10
N ASN A 238 -9.57 15.32 7.26
CA ASN A 238 -8.21 15.00 7.69
C ASN A 238 -7.47 14.11 6.70
N ARG A 239 -8.13 13.09 6.14
CA ARG A 239 -7.56 12.22 5.11
C ARG A 239 -7.19 13.01 3.86
N SER A 240 -8.10 13.88 3.39
CA SER A 240 -7.88 14.72 2.22
C SER A 240 -6.73 15.70 2.42
N LEU A 241 -6.60 16.30 3.61
CA LEU A 241 -5.49 17.19 3.95
C LEU A 241 -4.14 16.46 3.96
N ASN A 242 -4.08 15.25 4.50
CA ASN A 242 -2.85 14.45 4.54
C ASN A 242 -2.47 13.93 3.15
N GLN A 243 -3.44 13.50 2.34
CA GLN A 243 -3.22 13.01 0.98
C GLN A 243 -2.90 14.11 -0.04
N ALA A 244 -3.23 15.37 0.26
CA ALA A 244 -2.94 16.50 -0.62
C ALA A 244 -1.44 16.77 -0.79
N GLY A 245 -0.58 16.24 0.08
CA GLY A 245 0.86 16.28 -0.11
C GLY A 245 1.51 17.65 0.14
N TYR A 246 0.83 18.61 0.77
CA TYR A 246 1.39 19.95 1.07
C TYR A 246 1.98 20.09 2.47
N PHE A 247 1.59 19.21 3.39
CA PHE A 247 1.89 19.33 4.81
C PHE A 247 2.70 18.12 5.28
N SER A 248 3.73 18.36 6.09
CA SER A 248 4.43 17.28 6.80
C SER A 248 3.60 16.78 7.99
N ARG A 249 2.75 17.65 8.55
CA ARG A 249 1.75 17.31 9.55
C ARG A 249 0.54 18.23 9.37
N VAL A 250 -0.66 17.66 9.40
CA VAL A 250 -1.91 18.44 9.39
C VAL A 250 -2.99 17.72 10.17
N ILE A 251 -3.70 18.46 11.02
CA ILE A 251 -4.83 17.95 11.79
C ILE A 251 -5.90 19.03 11.93
N ALA A 252 -7.13 18.65 11.60
CA ALA A 252 -8.35 19.41 11.83
C ALA A 252 -9.08 18.81 13.03
N ARG A 253 -9.42 19.65 14.02
CA ARG A 253 -10.12 19.23 15.24
C ARG A 253 -11.28 20.17 15.57
N PRO A 254 -12.39 19.66 16.14
CA PRO A 254 -13.45 20.51 16.64
C PRO A 254 -13.03 21.16 17.96
N VAL A 255 -13.32 22.46 18.13
CA VAL A 255 -13.06 23.17 19.39
C VAL A 255 -14.40 23.56 20.00
N VAL A 256 -15.03 22.62 20.71
CA VAL A 256 -16.39 22.78 21.27
C VAL A 256 -16.47 23.93 22.28
N SER A 257 -15.39 24.18 23.03
CA SER A 257 -15.30 25.32 23.97
C SER A 257 -15.42 26.69 23.30
N ASP A 258 -15.13 26.77 22.01
CA ASP A 258 -15.16 27.99 21.20
C ASP A 258 -16.44 28.08 20.35
N ALA A 259 -17.44 27.24 20.60
CA ALA A 259 -18.67 27.22 19.82
C ALA A 259 -19.43 28.54 19.94
N GLU A 260 -19.83 29.11 18.81
CA GLU A 260 -20.74 30.26 18.75
C GLU A 260 -22.17 29.73 18.54
N GLY A 261 -22.95 29.70 19.62
CA GLY A 261 -24.23 29.00 19.63
C GLY A 261 -24.04 27.49 19.47
N LEU A 262 -24.61 26.89 18.42
CA LEU A 262 -24.44 25.47 18.09
C LEU A 262 -23.42 25.22 16.98
N GLN A 263 -22.65 26.23 16.56
CA GLN A 263 -21.65 26.09 15.50
C GLN A 263 -20.27 25.90 16.11
N VAL A 264 -19.66 24.72 15.87
CA VAL A 264 -18.35 24.38 16.41
C VAL A 264 -17.26 24.72 15.41
N PRO A 265 -16.36 25.67 15.72
CA PRO A 265 -15.26 25.97 14.83
C PRO A 265 -14.32 24.76 14.70
N ILE A 266 -13.79 24.58 13.49
CA ILE A 266 -12.82 23.53 13.20
C ILE A 266 -11.44 24.17 13.11
N GLU A 267 -10.60 23.91 14.11
CA GLU A 267 -9.24 24.40 14.14
C GLU A 267 -8.32 23.49 13.34
N VAL A 268 -7.55 24.08 12.42
CA VAL A 268 -6.56 23.38 11.61
C VAL A 268 -5.17 23.77 12.08
N SER A 269 -4.46 22.80 12.64
CA SER A 269 -3.04 22.89 13.00
C SER A 269 -2.20 22.19 11.95
N LEU A 270 -1.19 22.88 11.41
CA LEU A 270 -0.41 22.36 10.29
C LEU A 270 1.08 22.69 10.40
N LEU A 271 1.89 21.91 9.69
CA LEU A 271 3.29 22.16 9.39
C LEU A 271 3.50 21.89 7.90
N HIS A 272 4.01 22.89 7.18
CA HIS A 272 4.28 22.76 5.74
C HIS A 272 5.38 21.75 5.46
N ARG A 273 5.30 21.09 4.30
CA ARG A 273 6.47 20.42 3.72
C ARG A 273 7.52 21.46 3.34
N PRO A 274 8.80 21.07 3.29
CA PRO A 274 9.85 21.91 2.71
C PRO A 274 9.43 22.46 1.34
N SER A 275 9.72 23.73 1.09
CA SER A 275 9.38 24.37 -0.19
C SER A 275 10.14 23.77 -1.37
N ASP A 276 11.31 23.18 -1.12
CA ASP A 276 12.14 22.53 -2.12
C ASP A 276 12.67 21.20 -1.56
N SER A 277 12.64 20.19 -2.40
CA SER A 277 13.08 18.82 -2.16
C SER A 277 14.07 18.46 -3.27
N PHE A 278 15.20 17.88 -2.91
CA PHE A 278 16.23 17.46 -3.86
C PHE A 278 16.51 15.97 -3.66
N ASN A 279 16.39 15.21 -4.75
CA ASN A 279 16.61 13.76 -4.76
C ASN A 279 17.84 13.45 -5.62
N VAL A 280 18.71 12.58 -5.11
CA VAL A 280 19.88 12.11 -5.85
C VAL A 280 19.83 10.59 -5.88
N ALA A 281 19.80 10.01 -7.08
CA ALA A 281 19.87 8.57 -7.28
C ALA A 281 21.10 8.20 -8.09
N LEU A 282 21.85 7.21 -7.61
CA LEU A 282 23.02 6.64 -8.28
C LEU A 282 22.72 5.19 -8.63
N GLY A 283 23.06 4.78 -9.85
CA GLY A 283 22.92 3.40 -10.29
C GLY A 283 24.01 3.00 -11.26
N ALA A 284 24.05 1.73 -11.61
CA ALA A 284 24.84 1.22 -12.71
C ALA A 284 24.11 0.04 -13.34
N ALA A 285 24.20 -0.09 -14.66
CA ALA A 285 23.78 -1.28 -15.38
C ALA A 285 24.88 -1.74 -16.34
N THR A 286 24.82 -2.99 -16.77
CA THR A 286 25.86 -3.60 -17.61
C THR A 286 25.89 -3.03 -19.03
N ASP A 287 24.76 -2.53 -19.51
CA ASP A 287 24.53 -1.99 -20.86
C ASP A 287 24.73 -0.46 -20.93
N THR A 288 24.31 0.27 -19.90
CA THR A 288 24.34 1.74 -19.86
C THR A 288 25.46 2.33 -18.99
N GLY A 289 26.16 1.48 -18.25
CA GLY A 289 27.22 1.89 -17.33
C GLY A 289 26.69 2.64 -16.09
N PRO A 290 27.51 3.48 -15.45
CA PRO A 290 27.09 4.33 -14.34
C PRO A 290 26.02 5.35 -14.77
N ARG A 291 25.03 5.56 -13.92
CA ARG A 291 23.97 6.55 -14.13
C ARG A 291 23.69 7.37 -12.88
N ILE A 292 23.35 8.64 -13.08
CA ILE A 292 22.95 9.57 -12.04
C ILE A 292 21.61 10.22 -12.42
N SER A 293 20.74 10.36 -11.43
CA SER A 293 19.51 11.14 -11.54
C SER A 293 19.48 12.20 -10.44
N LEU A 294 19.19 13.44 -10.82
CA LEU A 294 19.03 14.59 -9.95
C LEU A 294 17.60 15.11 -10.11
N GLY A 295 16.78 14.95 -9.09
CA GLY A 295 15.41 15.47 -9.06
C GLY A 295 15.30 16.70 -8.17
N TRP A 296 14.55 17.70 -8.61
CA TRP A 296 14.12 18.84 -7.81
C TRP A 296 12.59 18.90 -7.82
N GLU A 297 11.99 18.92 -6.63
CA GLU A 297 10.56 19.02 -6.44
C GLU A 297 10.25 20.25 -5.60
N ARG A 298 9.33 21.09 -6.09
CA ARG A 298 8.66 22.12 -5.30
C ARG A 298 7.18 21.76 -5.21
N PRO A 299 6.74 21.16 -4.08
CA PRO A 299 5.38 20.61 -3.95
C PRO A 299 4.30 21.69 -3.92
N TRP A 300 4.67 22.96 -3.72
CA TRP A 300 3.75 24.09 -3.79
C TRP A 300 4.46 25.39 -4.20
N VAL A 301 4.05 25.96 -5.33
CA VAL A 301 4.60 27.19 -5.93
C VAL A 301 3.78 28.41 -5.52
N ASN A 302 2.48 28.23 -5.27
CA ASN A 302 1.56 29.32 -4.94
C ASN A 302 0.40 28.84 -4.05
N SER A 303 -0.45 29.77 -3.61
CA SER A 303 -1.61 29.50 -2.76
C SER A 303 -2.72 28.66 -3.42
N ARG A 304 -2.64 28.41 -4.74
CA ARG A 304 -3.56 27.49 -5.45
C ARG A 304 -3.07 26.04 -5.45
N GLY A 305 -1.89 25.78 -4.89
CA GLY A 305 -1.33 24.44 -4.73
C GLY A 305 -0.67 23.88 -6.00
N HIS A 306 -0.28 24.73 -6.95
CA HIS A 306 0.49 24.28 -8.11
C HIS A 306 1.83 23.70 -7.66
N SER A 307 2.35 22.69 -8.33
CA SER A 307 3.67 22.12 -8.05
C SER A 307 4.53 22.12 -9.31
N ILE A 308 5.84 22.04 -9.11
CA ILE A 308 6.79 21.86 -10.21
C ILE A 308 7.84 20.83 -9.83
N ASN A 309 8.12 19.93 -10.77
CA ASN A 309 9.15 18.91 -10.68
C ASN A 309 10.10 19.10 -11.86
N ALA A 310 11.39 18.88 -11.65
CA ALA A 310 12.37 18.84 -12.71
C ALA A 310 13.39 17.74 -12.43
N ASP A 311 13.71 16.97 -13.46
CA ASP A 311 14.62 15.84 -13.34
C ASP A 311 15.73 15.96 -14.39
N ILE A 312 16.96 15.65 -13.98
CA ILE A 312 18.11 15.51 -14.86
C ILE A 312 18.59 14.07 -14.72
N PHE A 313 18.73 13.37 -15.84
CA PHE A 313 19.26 12.03 -15.90
C PHE A 313 20.49 12.00 -16.81
N VAL A 314 21.56 11.35 -16.36
CA VAL A 314 22.80 11.21 -17.11
C VAL A 314 23.34 9.80 -16.95
N SER A 315 23.57 9.15 -18.08
CA SER A 315 24.31 7.89 -18.23
C SER A 315 25.24 8.00 -19.43
N GLN A 316 26.03 6.95 -19.71
CA GLN A 316 26.92 6.97 -20.88
C GLN A 316 26.15 7.11 -22.20
N PRO A 317 25.09 6.31 -22.49
CA PRO A 317 24.37 6.43 -23.76
C PRO A 317 23.22 7.43 -23.75
N GLU A 318 22.70 7.82 -22.59
CA GLU A 318 21.48 8.63 -22.48
C GLU A 318 21.68 9.83 -21.54
N GLN A 319 21.25 11.00 -22.00
CA GLN A 319 21.11 12.18 -21.17
C GLN A 319 19.73 12.81 -21.40
N SER A 320 19.04 13.16 -20.32
CA SER A 320 17.73 13.82 -20.41
C SER A 320 17.52 14.85 -19.33
N VAL A 321 16.71 15.85 -19.67
CA VAL A 321 16.16 16.83 -18.74
C VAL A 321 14.67 16.91 -18.95
N SER A 322 13.90 16.91 -17.87
CA SER A 322 12.46 17.08 -17.92
C SER A 322 11.99 18.07 -16.86
N ALA A 323 10.81 18.66 -17.10
CA ALA A 323 10.08 19.40 -16.11
C ALA A 323 8.58 19.17 -16.26
N ASP A 324 7.88 19.05 -15.13
CA ASP A 324 6.43 18.93 -15.03
C ASP A 324 5.89 20.05 -14.16
N TYR A 325 4.95 20.85 -14.70
CA TYR A 325 4.21 21.85 -13.94
C TYR A 325 2.76 21.42 -13.77
N ARG A 326 2.35 21.17 -12.53
CA ARG A 326 1.02 20.65 -12.20
C ARG A 326 0.11 21.71 -11.60
N ILE A 327 -1.12 21.76 -12.11
CA ILE A 327 -2.20 22.64 -11.65
C ILE A 327 -3.36 21.80 -11.13
N PRO A 328 -3.54 21.68 -9.80
CA PRO A 328 -4.66 20.93 -9.23
C PRO A 328 -5.99 21.66 -9.40
N MET A 329 -7.04 20.91 -9.71
CA MET A 329 -8.40 21.40 -9.92
C MET A 329 -9.27 21.17 -8.68
N LYS A 330 -10.30 20.31 -8.74
CA LYS A 330 -11.20 20.05 -7.61
C LYS A 330 -10.57 19.05 -6.63
N ASN A 331 -10.22 17.87 -7.13
CA ASN A 331 -9.52 16.85 -6.37
C ASN A 331 -8.02 16.91 -6.65
N ILE A 332 -7.24 17.33 -5.67
CA ILE A 332 -5.83 17.69 -5.87
C ILE A 332 -4.97 16.53 -6.38
N THR A 333 -5.31 15.28 -6.03
CA THR A 333 -4.52 14.10 -6.40
C THR A 333 -5.03 13.40 -7.66
N ARG A 334 -6.29 13.63 -8.03
CA ARG A 334 -7.00 12.88 -9.08
C ARG A 334 -7.52 13.74 -10.22
N ASP A 335 -7.45 15.05 -10.07
CA ASP A 335 -8.05 16.03 -10.97
C ASP A 335 -7.10 17.22 -11.14
N TYR A 336 -6.28 17.19 -12.19
CA TYR A 336 -5.26 18.21 -12.45
C TYR A 336 -4.95 18.37 -13.95
N ILE A 337 -4.29 19.47 -14.27
CA ILE A 337 -3.61 19.70 -15.55
C ILE A 337 -2.11 19.60 -15.31
N SER A 338 -1.38 18.97 -16.23
CA SER A 338 0.09 18.93 -16.25
C SER A 338 0.62 19.55 -17.53
N PHE A 339 1.71 20.29 -17.41
CA PHE A 339 2.52 20.74 -18.53
C PHE A 339 3.89 20.11 -18.42
N GLU A 340 4.16 19.15 -19.30
CA GLU A 340 5.39 18.38 -19.30
C GLU A 340 6.27 18.86 -20.44
N THR A 341 7.56 19.03 -20.17
CA THR A 341 8.56 19.28 -21.20
C THR A 341 9.76 18.37 -20.98
N GLY A 342 10.29 17.83 -22.06
CA GLY A 342 11.43 16.93 -22.01
C GLY A 342 12.39 17.20 -23.17
N TYR A 343 13.68 17.08 -22.89
CA TYR A 343 14.71 16.98 -23.91
C TYR A 343 15.57 15.77 -23.61
N GLN A 344 15.76 14.90 -24.61
CA GLN A 344 16.50 13.65 -24.48
C GLN A 344 17.47 13.49 -25.63
N PHE A 345 18.69 13.10 -25.30
CA PHE A 345 19.74 12.71 -26.22
C PHE A 345 20.12 11.25 -25.95
N ILE A 346 20.15 10.44 -27.00
CA ILE A 346 20.59 9.05 -26.94
C ILE A 346 21.63 8.80 -28.03
N GLU A 347 22.78 8.26 -27.65
CA GLU A 347 23.85 7.81 -28.56
C GLU A 347 24.52 6.56 -27.97
N TYR A 348 24.41 5.43 -28.66
CA TYR A 348 25.05 4.20 -28.23
C TYR A 348 26.42 4.06 -28.89
N SER A 349 27.47 3.87 -28.09
CA SER A 349 28.84 3.78 -28.61
C SER A 349 29.11 2.57 -29.52
N ASN A 350 28.22 1.58 -29.50
CA ASN A 350 28.35 0.31 -30.24
C ASN A 350 27.34 0.18 -31.39
N THR A 351 26.58 1.22 -31.71
CA THR A 351 25.64 1.23 -32.84
C THR A 351 25.72 2.55 -33.59
N SER A 352 25.12 2.61 -34.77
CA SER A 352 24.94 3.83 -35.55
C SER A 352 23.77 4.71 -35.04
N PHE A 353 23.08 4.28 -33.98
CA PHE A 353 21.88 4.93 -33.48
C PHE A 353 22.20 6.23 -32.72
N LYS A 354 21.56 7.31 -33.17
CA LYS A 354 21.53 8.59 -32.49
C LYS A 354 20.13 9.18 -32.52
N SER A 355 19.68 9.74 -31.41
CA SER A 355 18.37 10.42 -31.33
C SER A 355 18.40 11.64 -30.42
N GLU A 356 17.79 12.72 -30.90
CA GLU A 356 17.53 13.97 -30.19
C GLU A 356 16.02 14.22 -30.18
N THR A 357 15.39 14.09 -29.02
CA THR A 357 13.95 14.25 -28.85
C THR A 357 13.63 15.47 -27.99
N LEU A 358 12.79 16.36 -28.50
CA LEU A 358 12.12 17.42 -27.76
C LEU A 358 10.63 17.07 -27.63
N SER A 359 10.11 17.07 -26.41
CA SER A 359 8.68 16.90 -26.13
C SER A 359 8.11 18.06 -25.32
N VAL A 360 6.91 18.48 -25.69
CA VAL A 360 6.11 19.46 -24.94
C VAL A 360 4.67 18.97 -24.93
N SER A 361 4.14 18.68 -23.75
CA SER A 361 2.84 18.06 -23.58
C SER A 361 1.96 18.83 -22.62
N ALA A 362 0.67 18.91 -22.92
CA ALA A 362 -0.35 19.34 -21.99
C ALA A 362 -1.29 18.16 -21.72
N HIS A 363 -1.43 17.79 -20.45
CA HIS A 363 -2.26 16.68 -19.99
C HIS A 363 -3.40 17.17 -19.12
N ARG A 364 -4.53 16.48 -19.18
CA ARG A 364 -5.69 16.67 -18.32
C ARG A 364 -6.03 15.34 -17.69
N TYR A 365 -5.77 15.21 -16.39
CA TYR A 365 -6.05 13.99 -15.63
C TYR A 365 -7.31 14.14 -14.79
N TRP A 366 -8.30 13.25 -14.93
CA TRP A 366 -9.48 13.25 -14.07
C TRP A 366 -9.93 11.84 -13.69
N GLN A 367 -10.50 11.72 -12.50
CA GLN A 367 -11.12 10.49 -12.00
C GLN A 367 -12.36 10.87 -11.20
N GLU A 368 -13.49 10.24 -11.51
CA GLU A 368 -14.75 10.45 -10.78
C GLU A 368 -14.69 9.84 -9.37
N ASP A 369 -15.39 10.45 -8.40
CA ASP A 369 -15.27 10.12 -6.98
C ASP A 369 -15.56 8.64 -6.63
N ASN A 370 -16.34 7.93 -7.45
CA ASN A 370 -16.69 6.51 -7.29
C ASN A 370 -16.17 5.61 -8.42
N SER A 371 -15.30 6.14 -9.30
CA SER A 371 -14.71 5.36 -10.40
C SER A 371 -13.29 4.93 -10.04
N PRO A 372 -12.91 3.66 -10.27
CA PRO A 372 -11.52 3.23 -10.16
C PRO A 372 -10.67 3.62 -11.38
N TRP A 373 -11.30 4.22 -12.40
CA TRP A 373 -10.67 4.57 -13.67
C TRP A 373 -10.23 6.04 -13.68
N GLN A 374 -8.93 6.24 -13.87
CA GLN A 374 -8.35 7.55 -14.17
C GLN A 374 -8.28 7.74 -15.68
N GLN A 375 -8.67 8.91 -16.14
CA GLN A 375 -8.64 9.32 -17.54
C GLN A 375 -7.54 10.37 -17.72
N ASP A 376 -6.86 10.32 -18.86
CA ASP A 376 -5.85 11.30 -19.28
C ASP A 376 -6.11 11.70 -20.74
N GLY A 377 -6.46 12.97 -20.96
CA GLY A 377 -6.52 13.57 -22.29
C GLY A 377 -5.31 14.46 -22.50
N SER A 378 -4.56 14.24 -23.57
CA SER A 378 -3.29 14.94 -23.81
C SER A 378 -3.16 15.51 -25.22
N ILE A 379 -2.31 16.52 -25.35
CA ILE A 379 -1.78 16.99 -26.63
C ILE A 379 -0.27 17.10 -26.46
N THR A 380 0.48 16.35 -27.26
CA THR A 380 1.95 16.32 -27.24
C THR A 380 2.52 16.85 -28.54
N TYR A 381 3.37 17.87 -28.49
CA TYR A 381 4.28 18.18 -29.58
C TYR A 381 5.58 17.41 -29.37
N LEU A 382 5.95 16.55 -30.33
CA LEU A 382 7.17 15.76 -30.31
C LEU A 382 7.99 16.07 -31.56
N ARG A 383 9.24 16.47 -31.39
CA ARG A 383 10.19 16.62 -32.48
C ARG A 383 11.38 15.72 -32.20
N GLU A 384 11.61 14.76 -33.09
CA GLU A 384 12.74 13.85 -32.99
C GLU A 384 13.63 13.98 -34.23
N THR A 385 14.92 14.18 -34.01
CA THR A 385 15.95 14.01 -35.04
C THR A 385 16.65 12.69 -34.74
N PHE A 386 16.63 11.75 -35.67
CA PHE A 386 17.21 10.43 -35.46
C PHE A 386 18.00 9.96 -36.68
N ASP A 387 19.10 9.28 -36.39
CA ASP A 387 19.98 8.64 -37.37
C ASP A 387 19.80 7.12 -37.24
N GLN A 388 19.55 6.47 -38.37
CA GLN A 388 19.43 5.01 -38.45
C GLN A 388 20.32 4.54 -39.61
N GLY A 389 21.63 4.55 -39.38
CA GLY A 389 22.66 4.39 -40.40
C GLY A 389 23.08 5.70 -41.08
N ALA A 390 24.08 5.63 -41.96
CA ALA A 390 24.78 6.81 -42.50
C ALA A 390 24.13 7.54 -43.69
N LEU A 391 22.93 7.15 -44.15
CA LEU A 391 22.40 7.68 -45.42
C LEU A 391 21.34 8.79 -45.29
N ASP A 392 20.52 8.82 -44.23
CA ASP A 392 19.53 9.90 -44.04
C ASP A 392 19.29 10.20 -42.55
N THR A 393 19.63 11.42 -42.11
CA THR A 393 19.18 12.00 -40.84
C THR A 393 17.74 12.44 -41.01
N ASN A 394 16.81 11.79 -40.29
CA ASN A 394 15.40 12.15 -40.36
C ASN A 394 15.04 13.06 -39.18
N THR A 395 14.36 14.16 -39.47
CA THR A 395 13.72 15.00 -38.47
C THR A 395 12.23 14.94 -38.67
N THR A 396 11.50 14.46 -37.67
CA THR A 396 10.03 14.38 -37.71
C THR A 396 9.45 15.14 -36.54
N SER A 397 8.50 16.02 -36.83
CA SER A 397 7.69 16.78 -35.88
C SER A 397 6.24 16.27 -35.91
N LEU A 398 5.69 15.93 -34.75
CA LEU A 398 4.33 15.43 -34.61
C LEU A 398 3.56 16.25 -33.58
N VAL A 399 2.30 16.53 -33.88
CA VAL A 399 1.32 17.04 -32.91
C VAL A 399 0.34 15.91 -32.63
N LEU A 400 0.40 15.38 -31.41
CA LEU A 400 -0.22 14.14 -31.00
C LEU A 400 -1.29 14.36 -29.93
N PRO A 401 -2.56 14.59 -30.31
CA PRO A 401 -3.68 14.35 -29.43
C PRO A 401 -3.69 12.90 -28.96
N GLY A 402 -3.80 12.71 -27.65
CA GLY A 402 -3.79 11.41 -27.00
C GLY A 402 -4.92 11.25 -25.99
N TYR A 403 -5.30 10.00 -25.74
CA TYR A 403 -6.25 9.64 -24.71
C TYR A 403 -5.83 8.33 -24.05
N SER A 404 -5.78 8.31 -22.72
CA SER A 404 -5.46 7.14 -21.93
C SER A 404 -6.52 6.89 -20.85
N ILE A 405 -6.84 5.61 -20.63
CA ILE A 405 -7.65 5.15 -19.50
C ILE A 405 -6.81 4.19 -18.68
N THR A 406 -6.72 4.44 -17.38
CA THR A 406 -5.93 3.63 -16.45
C THR A 406 -6.80 3.14 -15.30
N TYR A 407 -6.77 1.83 -15.06
CA TYR A 407 -7.23 1.21 -13.81
C TYR A 407 -6.02 0.84 -12.98
N ARG A 408 -6.01 1.25 -11.71
CA ARG A 408 -4.95 0.88 -10.77
C ARG A 408 -5.55 0.61 -9.40
N ASN A 409 -5.33 -0.60 -8.90
CA ASN A 409 -5.69 -0.99 -7.54
C ASN A 409 -4.56 -1.82 -6.94
N LYS A 410 -4.08 -1.47 -5.74
CA LYS A 410 -3.04 -2.19 -5.02
C LYS A 410 -3.22 -2.07 -3.50
N ASP A 411 -2.79 -3.09 -2.75
CA ASP A 411 -2.96 -3.20 -1.30
C ASP A 411 -1.78 -2.65 -0.46
N GLY A 412 -0.74 -2.08 -1.10
CA GLY A 412 0.41 -1.48 -0.45
C GLY A 412 1.24 -0.57 -1.38
N GLU A 413 2.18 0.20 -0.82
CA GLU A 413 3.01 1.12 -1.62
C GLU A 413 4.29 0.47 -2.16
N LEU A 414 5.08 -0.19 -1.30
CA LEU A 414 6.42 -0.70 -1.63
C LEU A 414 6.45 -2.22 -1.90
N ASP A 415 5.85 -3.02 -1.02
CA ASP A 415 5.57 -4.44 -1.24
C ASP A 415 4.07 -4.64 -1.08
N PHE A 416 3.42 -5.07 -2.15
CA PHE A 416 1.99 -5.29 -2.20
C PHE A 416 1.74 -6.73 -2.64
N ASN A 417 0.80 -7.36 -1.97
CA ASN A 417 0.47 -8.77 -2.16
C ASN A 417 -0.51 -8.94 -3.32
N ASN A 418 -1.37 -7.95 -3.54
CA ASN A 418 -2.36 -7.96 -4.60
C ASN A 418 -2.36 -6.61 -5.33
N GLY A 419 -2.31 -6.69 -6.65
CA GLY A 419 -2.30 -5.52 -7.52
C GLY A 419 -2.92 -5.84 -8.87
N LEU A 420 -3.74 -4.92 -9.39
CA LEU A 420 -4.22 -4.95 -10.76
C LEU A 420 -3.98 -3.59 -11.39
N TYR A 421 -3.24 -3.60 -12.49
CA TYR A 421 -2.97 -2.46 -13.34
C TYR A 421 -3.42 -2.78 -14.76
N PHE A 422 -4.08 -1.82 -15.38
CA PHE A 422 -4.49 -1.93 -16.77
C PHE A 422 -4.52 -0.53 -17.39
N GLN A 423 -3.94 -0.37 -18.57
CA GLN A 423 -3.92 0.88 -19.31
C GLN A 423 -4.24 0.65 -20.77
N VAL A 424 -5.04 1.56 -21.34
CA VAL A 424 -5.24 1.68 -22.78
C VAL A 424 -4.87 3.10 -23.18
N LEU A 425 -3.95 3.24 -24.13
CA LEU A 425 -3.51 4.52 -24.69
C LEU A 425 -3.78 4.54 -26.19
N GLY A 426 -4.33 5.65 -26.68
CA GLY A 426 -4.43 5.97 -28.11
C GLY A 426 -3.82 7.33 -28.39
N GLN A 427 -3.09 7.45 -29.50
CA GLN A 427 -2.54 8.71 -29.99
C GLN A 427 -2.72 8.80 -31.50
N VAL A 428 -2.93 10.01 -32.01
CA VAL A 428 -3.08 10.29 -33.44
C VAL A 428 -2.27 11.52 -33.82
N GLY A 429 -1.71 11.53 -35.02
CA GLY A 429 -1.07 12.69 -35.65
C GLY A 429 -1.59 12.83 -37.07
N ARG A 430 -1.74 14.05 -37.56
CA ARG A 430 -2.22 14.31 -38.92
C ARG A 430 -1.45 15.43 -39.60
N GLU A 431 -1.20 15.27 -40.89
CA GLU A 431 -0.46 16.25 -41.70
C GLU A 431 -1.18 17.61 -41.75
N ASP A 432 -2.51 17.59 -41.89
CA ASP A 432 -3.35 18.79 -41.89
C ASP A 432 -3.50 19.45 -40.50
N ALA A 433 -2.94 18.84 -39.46
CA ALA A 433 -2.99 19.32 -38.07
C ALA A 433 -1.58 19.54 -37.46
N GLY A 434 -0.56 19.78 -38.30
CA GLY A 434 0.78 20.19 -37.86
C GLY A 434 1.74 19.04 -37.55
N SER A 435 1.40 17.80 -37.91
CA SER A 435 2.35 16.68 -37.93
C SER A 435 3.02 16.58 -39.30
N ASP A 436 4.22 16.01 -39.37
CA ASP A 436 4.92 15.77 -40.65
C ASP A 436 4.40 14.51 -41.36
N ILE A 437 3.74 13.60 -40.64
CA ILE A 437 3.12 12.38 -41.17
C ILE A 437 1.75 12.13 -40.52
N ASP A 438 0.86 11.45 -41.26
CA ASP A 438 -0.32 10.83 -40.67
C ASP A 438 0.12 9.63 -39.81
N PHE A 439 -0.31 9.62 -38.55
CA PHE A 439 0.14 8.66 -37.53
C PHE A 439 -1.02 8.25 -36.63
N ALA A 440 -1.05 6.99 -36.22
CA ALA A 440 -1.93 6.49 -35.18
C ALA A 440 -1.21 5.38 -34.39
N LYS A 441 -1.26 5.46 -33.07
CA LYS A 441 -0.69 4.47 -32.15
C LYS A 441 -1.72 4.06 -31.13
N ALA A 442 -1.80 2.77 -30.85
CA ALA A 442 -2.58 2.20 -29.77
C ALA A 442 -1.71 1.26 -28.94
N VAL A 443 -1.83 1.34 -27.62
CA VAL A 443 -1.13 0.48 -26.66
C VAL A 443 -2.11 0.00 -25.63
N VAL A 444 -2.03 -1.29 -25.28
CA VAL A 444 -2.76 -1.90 -24.17
C VAL A 444 -1.74 -2.61 -23.29
N GLU A 445 -1.72 -2.25 -22.01
CA GLU A 445 -0.84 -2.85 -21.01
C GLU A 445 -1.68 -3.40 -19.86
N GLY A 446 -1.29 -4.55 -19.32
CA GLY A 446 -1.93 -5.14 -18.17
C GLY A 446 -0.94 -5.86 -17.27
N MET A 447 -1.15 -5.75 -15.96
CA MET A 447 -0.39 -6.46 -14.96
C MET A 447 -1.28 -6.88 -13.79
N PHE A 448 -1.15 -8.13 -13.39
CA PHE A 448 -1.89 -8.76 -12.31
C PHE A 448 -0.92 -9.44 -11.35
N ILE A 449 -1.04 -9.10 -10.07
CA ILE A 449 -0.23 -9.63 -8.98
C ILE A 449 -1.19 -10.15 -7.92
N THR A 450 -0.95 -11.37 -7.45
CA THR A 450 -1.66 -11.94 -6.32
C THR A 450 -0.75 -12.81 -5.48
N THR A 451 -0.98 -12.85 -4.18
CA THR A 451 -0.23 -13.65 -3.23
C THR A 451 -1.18 -14.50 -2.40
N PHE A 452 -0.95 -15.81 -2.37
CA PHE A 452 -1.74 -16.77 -1.60
C PHE A 452 -0.94 -17.30 -0.40
N ASN A 453 -1.63 -17.39 0.75
CA ASN A 453 -1.07 -17.78 2.04
C ASN A 453 0.16 -16.94 2.46
N ASP A 454 0.24 -15.66 2.05
CA ASP A 454 1.36 -14.73 2.31
C ASP A 454 2.75 -15.21 1.87
N VAL A 455 2.80 -16.28 1.07
CA VAL A 455 4.02 -17.03 0.75
C VAL A 455 4.20 -17.17 -0.76
N HIS A 456 3.13 -17.48 -1.48
CA HIS A 456 3.21 -17.82 -2.89
C HIS A 456 2.66 -16.68 -3.74
N ARG A 457 3.50 -16.10 -4.58
CA ARG A 457 3.18 -14.93 -5.39
C ARG A 457 3.16 -15.30 -6.86
N LEU A 458 2.13 -14.86 -7.55
CA LEU A 458 1.98 -14.97 -9.00
C LEU A 458 1.93 -13.57 -9.60
N THR A 459 2.72 -13.32 -10.64
CA THR A 459 2.73 -12.08 -11.41
C THR A 459 2.51 -12.42 -12.87
N ILE A 460 1.55 -11.74 -13.50
CA ILE A 460 1.26 -11.87 -14.93
C ILE A 460 1.33 -10.46 -15.51
N ARG A 461 2.10 -10.26 -16.57
CA ARG A 461 2.14 -9.00 -17.33
C ARG A 461 1.95 -9.25 -18.81
N GLY A 462 1.45 -8.26 -19.53
CA GLY A 462 1.40 -8.28 -20.98
C GLY A 462 1.21 -6.90 -21.59
N GLU A 463 1.72 -6.73 -22.80
CA GLU A 463 1.66 -5.49 -23.57
C GLU A 463 1.33 -5.81 -25.03
N LEU A 464 0.43 -5.02 -25.61
CA LEU A 464 0.03 -5.08 -27.01
C LEU A 464 0.16 -3.68 -27.60
N GLY A 465 0.72 -3.60 -28.81
CA GLY A 465 0.95 -2.33 -29.49
C GLY A 465 0.70 -2.42 -30.98
N ALA A 466 0.15 -1.35 -31.55
CA ALA A 466 0.02 -1.19 -33.01
C ALA A 466 0.23 0.26 -33.43
N ILE A 467 0.99 0.46 -34.51
CA ILE A 467 1.22 1.74 -35.17
C ILE A 467 0.75 1.64 -36.63
N LYS A 468 0.05 2.68 -37.07
CA LYS A 468 -0.24 2.94 -38.48
C LYS A 468 0.29 4.32 -38.82
N ALA A 469 1.06 4.42 -39.89
CA ALA A 469 1.62 5.69 -40.35
C ALA A 469 1.61 5.76 -41.89
N SER A 470 1.55 6.97 -42.46
CA SER A 470 1.71 7.18 -43.91
C SER A 470 3.10 6.74 -44.40
N SER A 471 4.13 7.02 -43.61
CA SER A 471 5.51 6.60 -43.82
C SER A 471 6.12 6.07 -42.52
N PHE A 472 6.51 4.80 -42.47
CA PHE A 472 7.07 4.20 -41.25
C PHE A 472 8.53 4.59 -41.01
N SER A 473 9.31 4.86 -42.06
CA SER A 473 10.69 5.34 -41.96
C SER A 473 10.77 6.70 -41.26
N ASP A 474 9.70 7.50 -41.37
CA ASP A 474 9.61 8.83 -40.77
C ASP A 474 9.00 8.79 -39.36
N VAL A 475 8.54 7.61 -38.88
CA VAL A 475 8.07 7.47 -37.51
C VAL A 475 9.27 7.64 -36.56
N PRO A 476 9.21 8.60 -35.62
CA PRO A 476 10.22 8.80 -34.59
C PRO A 476 10.57 7.49 -33.86
N THR A 477 11.85 7.23 -33.63
CA THR A 477 12.28 5.95 -33.05
C THR A 477 11.80 5.78 -31.60
N SER A 478 11.62 6.88 -30.86
CA SER A 478 10.99 6.88 -29.54
C SER A 478 9.55 6.36 -29.54
N LEU A 479 8.85 6.42 -30.68
CA LEU A 479 7.46 5.98 -30.82
C LEU A 479 7.32 4.55 -31.36
N ARG A 480 8.36 3.98 -31.97
CA ARG A 480 8.36 2.60 -32.51
C ARG A 480 8.33 1.56 -31.39
N PHE A 481 7.95 0.33 -31.73
CA PHE A 481 7.94 -0.76 -30.75
C PHE A 481 9.21 -1.59 -30.78
N TYR A 482 9.66 -1.97 -29.59
CA TYR A 482 10.80 -2.84 -29.35
C TYR A 482 10.45 -3.79 -28.22
N ALA A 483 10.96 -5.02 -28.28
CA ALA A 483 10.92 -5.98 -27.18
C ALA A 483 12.33 -6.35 -26.73
N GLY A 484 12.45 -7.02 -25.58
CA GLY A 484 13.72 -7.38 -24.96
C GLY A 484 14.13 -6.45 -23.81
N GLY A 485 14.81 -7.02 -22.81
CA GLY A 485 15.17 -6.35 -21.55
C GLY A 485 14.26 -6.69 -20.37
N ASP A 486 14.56 -6.08 -19.22
CA ASP A 486 14.05 -6.45 -17.90
C ASP A 486 12.51 -6.51 -17.76
N GLN A 487 11.80 -5.58 -18.41
CA GLN A 487 10.34 -5.42 -18.32
C GLN A 487 9.60 -5.93 -19.56
N SER A 488 10.31 -6.51 -20.53
CA SER A 488 9.74 -7.03 -21.78
C SER A 488 9.93 -8.55 -21.82
N VAL A 489 10.93 -9.01 -22.58
CA VAL A 489 11.34 -10.42 -22.67
C VAL A 489 12.76 -10.52 -22.11
N ARG A 490 12.89 -11.04 -20.88
CA ARG A 490 14.20 -11.26 -20.25
C ARG A 490 15.02 -12.28 -21.05
N GLY A 491 16.33 -12.28 -20.94
CA GLY A 491 17.26 -13.12 -21.70
C GLY A 491 17.78 -12.46 -22.98
N PHE A 492 17.25 -11.29 -23.31
CA PHE A 492 17.66 -10.45 -24.44
C PHE A 492 18.05 -9.07 -23.95
N ASP A 493 18.94 -8.42 -24.69
CA ASP A 493 19.34 -7.04 -24.40
C ASP A 493 18.16 -6.08 -24.60
N PHE A 494 18.26 -4.90 -24.00
CA PHE A 494 17.24 -3.87 -24.13
C PHE A 494 17.02 -3.53 -25.62
N ARG A 495 15.76 -3.63 -26.08
CA ARG A 495 15.34 -3.37 -27.47
C ARG A 495 15.94 -4.30 -28.55
N ASP A 496 16.50 -5.46 -28.18
CA ASP A 496 17.11 -6.41 -29.14
C ASP A 496 16.06 -7.10 -30.04
N ILE A 497 14.83 -7.32 -29.55
CA ILE A 497 13.78 -8.01 -30.31
C ILE A 497 12.97 -6.97 -31.09
N SER A 498 13.35 -6.76 -32.35
CA SER A 498 12.62 -5.94 -33.31
C SER A 498 13.07 -6.27 -34.75
N PRO A 499 12.41 -5.74 -35.81
CA PRO A 499 12.98 -5.79 -37.15
C PRO A 499 14.39 -5.21 -37.15
N LYS A 500 15.32 -5.86 -37.87
CA LYS A 500 16.71 -5.42 -37.97
C LYS A 500 17.06 -4.98 -39.39
N ALA A 501 17.99 -4.04 -39.52
CA ALA A 501 18.52 -3.59 -40.81
C ALA A 501 20.05 -3.60 -40.77
N GLU A 502 20.66 -3.86 -41.93
CA GLU A 502 22.11 -3.72 -42.11
C GLU A 502 22.45 -2.25 -42.31
N LEU A 503 23.14 -1.65 -41.34
CA LEU A 503 23.45 -0.22 -41.27
C LEU A 503 24.97 -0.03 -41.20
N PHE A 504 25.47 0.99 -41.89
CA PHE A 504 26.88 1.34 -41.81
C PHE A 504 27.17 2.02 -40.46
N ASN A 505 28.12 1.47 -39.70
CA ASN A 505 28.57 2.01 -38.43
C ASN A 505 29.86 2.82 -38.64
N PRO A 506 29.81 4.16 -38.54
CA PRO A 506 30.98 5.00 -38.77
C PRO A 506 32.05 4.87 -37.66
N GLY A 507 31.69 4.35 -36.49
CA GLY A 507 32.62 4.10 -35.39
C GLY A 507 33.52 2.89 -35.62
N THR A 508 33.01 1.85 -36.30
CA THR A 508 33.75 0.63 -36.65
C THR A 508 34.27 0.64 -38.09
N GLY A 509 33.57 1.34 -38.99
CA GLY A 509 33.83 1.34 -40.43
C GLY A 509 33.22 0.15 -41.18
N ASP A 510 32.38 -0.65 -40.51
CA ASP A 510 31.74 -1.86 -41.04
C ASP A 510 30.20 -1.72 -41.10
N PHE A 511 29.53 -2.67 -41.75
CA PHE A 511 28.07 -2.78 -41.71
C PHE A 511 27.66 -3.70 -40.55
N ASP A 512 26.80 -3.19 -39.67
CA ASP A 512 26.25 -3.89 -38.51
C ASP A 512 24.75 -4.12 -38.68
N ILE A 513 24.24 -5.25 -38.17
CA ILE A 513 22.80 -5.53 -38.14
C ILE A 513 22.20 -4.93 -36.87
N GLU A 514 21.38 -3.88 -37.01
CA GLU A 514 20.85 -3.10 -35.90
C GLU A 514 19.31 -3.15 -35.81
N SER A 515 18.78 -3.08 -34.59
CA SER A 515 17.35 -3.02 -34.30
C SER A 515 16.72 -1.69 -34.71
N ILE A 516 15.75 -1.72 -35.63
CA ILE A 516 15.10 -0.51 -36.18
C ILE A 516 13.68 -0.26 -35.67
N GLY A 517 13.13 -1.16 -34.86
CA GLY A 517 11.79 -1.03 -34.28
C GLY A 517 10.67 -1.48 -35.23
N GLY A 518 9.55 -1.92 -34.64
CA GLY A 518 8.41 -2.49 -35.35
C GLY A 518 7.13 -1.67 -35.25
N LYS A 519 6.15 -2.03 -36.09
CA LYS A 519 4.79 -1.51 -36.09
C LYS A 519 3.88 -2.17 -35.06
N TYR A 520 4.16 -3.42 -34.71
CA TYR A 520 3.37 -4.21 -33.78
C TYR A 520 4.23 -4.67 -32.61
N LEU A 521 3.61 -4.77 -31.45
CA LEU A 521 4.19 -5.32 -30.23
C LEU A 521 3.24 -6.35 -29.63
N LEU A 522 3.80 -7.47 -29.20
CA LEU A 522 3.14 -8.43 -28.34
C LEU A 522 4.17 -8.91 -27.32
N THR A 523 3.93 -8.69 -26.04
CA THR A 523 4.74 -9.26 -24.96
C THR A 523 3.83 -9.85 -23.88
N GLY A 524 4.32 -10.88 -23.21
CA GLY A 524 3.64 -11.55 -22.13
C GLY A 524 4.64 -12.21 -21.20
N SER A 525 4.35 -12.22 -19.91
CA SER A 525 5.20 -12.87 -18.92
C SER A 525 4.38 -13.42 -17.76
N VAL A 526 4.80 -14.58 -17.28
CA VAL A 526 4.27 -15.22 -16.08
C VAL A 526 5.43 -15.52 -15.16
N GLU A 527 5.34 -15.04 -13.93
CA GLU A 527 6.34 -15.25 -12.89
C GLU A 527 5.69 -15.80 -11.62
N TYR A 528 6.31 -16.84 -11.07
CA TYR A 528 5.97 -17.40 -9.77
C TYR A 528 7.12 -17.16 -8.80
N ALA A 529 6.82 -16.62 -7.62
CA ALA A 529 7.78 -16.37 -6.55
C ALA A 529 7.32 -16.99 -5.23
N TYR A 530 8.24 -17.66 -4.52
CA TYR A 530 8.02 -18.32 -3.24
C TYR A 530 8.83 -17.63 -2.14
N ARG A 531 8.16 -17.12 -1.11
CA ARG A 531 8.77 -16.51 0.07
C ARG A 531 9.29 -17.60 1.01
N PHE A 532 10.62 -17.74 1.09
CA PHE A 532 11.27 -18.72 1.96
C PHE A 532 11.81 -18.09 3.26
N ALA A 533 11.89 -16.77 3.32
CA ALA A 533 12.23 -15.98 4.50
C ALA A 533 11.52 -14.62 4.42
N ASP A 534 11.45 -13.89 5.53
CA ASP A 534 10.64 -12.66 5.61
C ASP A 534 10.92 -11.65 4.49
N ASN A 535 12.17 -11.45 4.10
CA ASN A 535 12.53 -10.46 3.08
C ASN A 535 13.04 -11.08 1.78
N TRP A 536 12.82 -12.38 1.56
CA TRP A 536 13.39 -13.10 0.43
C TRP A 536 12.40 -14.00 -0.28
N ARG A 537 12.35 -13.90 -1.61
CA ARG A 537 11.60 -14.81 -2.48
C ARG A 537 12.53 -15.43 -3.52
N VAL A 538 12.38 -16.73 -3.78
CA VAL A 538 12.94 -17.35 -4.99
C VAL A 538 11.88 -17.33 -6.08
N ALA A 539 12.24 -17.00 -7.30
CA ALA A 539 11.32 -16.84 -8.42
C ALA A 539 11.71 -17.72 -9.60
N ALA A 540 10.73 -18.03 -10.44
CA ALA A 540 10.92 -18.60 -11.77
C ALA A 540 9.91 -17.95 -12.71
N PHE A 541 10.32 -17.69 -13.94
CA PHE A 541 9.47 -17.03 -14.92
C PHE A 541 9.57 -17.64 -16.31
N VAL A 542 8.55 -17.33 -17.12
CA VAL A 542 8.55 -17.49 -18.57
C VAL A 542 8.10 -16.19 -19.20
N ASP A 543 8.84 -15.71 -20.20
CA ASP A 543 8.47 -14.56 -21.01
C ASP A 543 8.29 -14.99 -22.47
N ALA A 544 7.44 -14.27 -23.19
CA ALA A 544 7.18 -14.45 -24.61
C ALA A 544 6.95 -13.08 -25.25
N GLY A 545 7.48 -12.84 -26.44
CA GLY A 545 7.14 -11.63 -27.15
C GLY A 545 7.82 -11.45 -28.50
N THR A 546 7.39 -10.42 -29.21
CA THR A 546 7.93 -10.01 -30.50
C THR A 546 7.61 -8.52 -30.74
N ALA A 547 8.48 -7.84 -31.48
CA ALA A 547 8.16 -6.59 -32.13
C ALA A 547 8.42 -6.74 -33.62
N SER A 548 7.47 -6.35 -34.46
CA SER A 548 7.45 -6.75 -35.88
C SER A 548 6.75 -5.76 -36.78
N ASN A 549 6.93 -5.93 -38.09
CA ASN A 549 6.19 -5.17 -39.11
C ASN A 549 4.92 -5.90 -39.61
N THR A 550 4.70 -7.13 -39.16
CA THR A 550 3.55 -7.97 -39.52
C THR A 550 2.95 -8.63 -38.27
N THR A 551 1.67 -9.00 -38.31
CA THR A 551 0.96 -9.57 -37.15
C THR A 551 1.20 -11.07 -36.94
N ASP A 552 1.82 -11.74 -37.90
CA ASP A 552 2.09 -13.19 -37.94
C ASP A 552 3.54 -13.55 -37.60
N ALA A 553 4.28 -12.61 -36.99
CA ALA A 553 5.68 -12.79 -36.65
C ALA A 553 5.91 -13.92 -35.63
N GLU A 554 7.05 -14.59 -35.76
CA GLU A 554 7.48 -15.60 -34.80
C GLU A 554 7.74 -14.97 -33.42
N LEU A 555 7.31 -15.70 -32.38
CA LEU A 555 7.50 -15.30 -31.00
C LEU A 555 8.87 -15.75 -30.51
N THR A 556 9.53 -14.84 -29.81
CA THR A 556 10.73 -15.11 -29.03
C THR A 556 10.32 -15.44 -27.60
N TYR A 557 10.96 -16.41 -26.96
CA TYR A 557 10.60 -16.85 -25.61
C TYR A 557 11.82 -16.88 -24.70
N SER A 558 11.60 -16.80 -23.40
CA SER A 558 12.66 -17.00 -22.42
C SER A 558 12.15 -17.61 -21.13
N VAL A 559 13.08 -18.24 -20.40
CA VAL A 559 12.82 -18.79 -19.08
C VAL A 559 14.01 -18.50 -18.16
N GLY A 560 13.76 -18.38 -16.87
CA GLY A 560 14.85 -18.19 -15.93
C GLY A 560 14.45 -18.26 -14.47
N PRO A 561 15.39 -18.59 -13.57
CA PRO A 561 15.24 -18.34 -12.15
C PRO A 561 15.46 -16.86 -11.80
N GLY A 562 14.93 -16.46 -10.65
CA GLY A 562 15.16 -15.16 -10.04
C GLY A 562 15.23 -15.20 -8.52
N LEU A 563 15.71 -14.11 -7.94
CA LEU A 563 15.77 -13.88 -6.50
C LEU A 563 15.26 -12.48 -6.21
N HIS A 564 14.30 -12.38 -5.29
CA HIS A 564 13.78 -11.09 -4.82
C HIS A 564 14.26 -10.85 -3.41
N TRP A 565 14.78 -9.64 -3.17
CA TRP A 565 15.13 -9.14 -1.87
C TRP A 565 14.30 -7.89 -1.56
N LEU A 566 13.48 -7.96 -0.52
CA LEU A 566 12.76 -6.81 0.00
C LEU A 566 13.70 -6.01 0.89
N SER A 567 14.39 -5.03 0.31
CA SER A 567 15.29 -4.16 1.05
C SER A 567 14.53 -3.03 1.76
N PRO A 568 15.11 -2.40 2.80
CA PRO A 568 14.49 -1.25 3.48
C PRO A 568 14.18 -0.06 2.56
N ILE A 569 14.83 0.02 1.40
CA ILE A 569 14.68 1.11 0.42
C ILE A 569 13.84 0.72 -0.80
N GLY A 570 13.29 -0.51 -0.82
CA GLY A 570 12.46 -1.04 -1.92
C GLY A 570 12.87 -2.44 -2.39
N PRO A 571 12.03 -3.12 -3.19
CA PRO A 571 12.32 -4.45 -3.68
C PRO A 571 13.44 -4.44 -4.74
N VAL A 572 14.35 -5.41 -4.64
CA VAL A 572 15.43 -5.69 -5.58
C VAL A 572 15.18 -7.06 -6.18
N ARG A 573 15.16 -7.17 -7.51
CA ARG A 573 14.88 -8.43 -8.22
C ARG A 573 16.02 -8.74 -9.18
N ILE A 574 16.59 -9.92 -9.04
CA ILE A 574 17.72 -10.41 -9.82
C ILE A 574 17.26 -11.62 -10.60
N TYR A 575 17.57 -11.68 -11.90
CA TYR A 575 17.23 -12.81 -12.75
C TYR A 575 18.43 -13.28 -13.58
N ILE A 576 18.48 -14.58 -13.83
CA ILE A 576 19.34 -15.18 -14.85
C ILE A 576 18.40 -15.79 -15.88
N ALA A 577 18.45 -15.30 -17.11
CA ALA A 577 17.48 -15.61 -18.12
C ALA A 577 18.14 -16.29 -19.32
N ARG A 578 17.50 -17.33 -19.87
CA ARG A 578 17.87 -17.93 -21.14
C ARG A 578 16.82 -17.60 -22.19
N GLY A 579 17.21 -16.81 -23.18
CA GLY A 579 16.40 -16.44 -24.33
C GLY A 579 16.51 -17.46 -25.47
N PHE A 580 15.42 -17.65 -26.20
CA PHE A 580 15.32 -18.48 -27.40
C PHE A 580 14.63 -17.66 -28.50
N ALA A 581 15.43 -17.18 -29.45
CA ALA A 581 15.01 -16.60 -30.70
C ALA A 581 15.12 -17.65 -31.82
N PRO A 582 14.48 -17.45 -32.99
CA PRO A 582 14.49 -18.43 -34.10
C PRO A 582 15.89 -18.90 -34.52
N ASP A 583 16.88 -18.02 -34.40
CA ASP A 583 18.26 -18.19 -34.86
C ASP A 583 19.30 -18.20 -33.73
N GLU A 584 18.90 -17.94 -32.48
CA GLU A 584 19.86 -17.76 -31.38
C GLU A 584 19.32 -18.16 -30.00
N ALA A 585 20.22 -18.64 -29.13
CA ALA A 585 19.95 -18.76 -27.70
C ALA A 585 21.00 -17.99 -26.90
N LYS A 586 20.56 -17.01 -26.11
CA LYS A 586 21.41 -16.14 -25.28
C LYS A 586 21.15 -16.33 -23.81
N TRP A 587 22.16 -16.05 -22.99
CA TRP A 587 22.00 -15.87 -21.55
C TRP A 587 22.16 -14.40 -21.22
N ASN A 588 21.31 -13.88 -20.35
CA ASN A 588 21.42 -12.51 -19.87
C ASN A 588 21.09 -12.41 -18.37
N PHE A 589 21.66 -11.38 -17.75
CA PHE A 589 21.47 -11.06 -16.34
C PHE A 589 20.62 -9.79 -16.22
N HIS A 590 19.63 -9.80 -15.34
CA HIS A 590 18.71 -8.68 -15.14
C HIS A 590 18.68 -8.25 -13.69
N LEU A 591 18.62 -6.93 -13.47
CA LEU A 591 18.58 -6.31 -12.13
C LEU A 591 17.55 -5.18 -12.12
N LEU A 592 16.44 -5.41 -11.42
CA LEU A 592 15.38 -4.42 -11.25
C LEU A 592 15.37 -3.92 -9.81
N ILE A 593 15.25 -2.60 -9.63
CA ILE A 593 15.14 -1.95 -8.33
C ILE A 593 13.88 -1.09 -8.33
N GLY A 594 13.06 -1.22 -7.29
CA GLY A 594 11.82 -0.47 -7.13
C GLY A 594 10.56 -1.30 -7.39
N PRO A 595 9.38 -0.74 -7.05
CA PRO A 595 8.10 -1.43 -7.10
C PRO A 595 7.73 -1.85 -8.52
N GLU A 596 6.81 -2.82 -8.62
CA GLU A 596 6.36 -3.34 -9.92
C GLU A 596 5.25 -2.48 -10.55
N ILE A 597 4.42 -1.80 -9.73
CA ILE A 597 3.28 -0.93 -10.15
C ILE A 597 3.34 0.49 -9.56
#